data_AF-A0AAD0WQ21-F1
#
_entry.id   AF-A0AAD0WQ21-F1
#
_cell.length_a   1.000
_cell.length_b   1.000
_cell.length_c   1.000
_cell.angle_alpha   90.00
_cell.angle_beta   90.00
_cell.angle_gamma   90.00
#
_symmetry.space_group_name_H-M   'P 1'
#
loop_
_entity.id
_entity.type
_entity.pdbx_description
1 polymer ?
#
loop_
_entity_poly.entity_id
_entity_poly.type
_entity_poly.pdbx_seq_one_letter_code
_entity_poly.pdbx_strand_id
1 'polypeptide(L)'
;MKSAFSLLELIFAIVILGIVASFAIPKYIDTKDSALVSTIKRDLNTAVSSIQSYYLLNQKIEKISDVLTINETNWILTDTKLSDKNLCLFLEIKTSDSDNKSIEVVVDTQKDTTICKKIREAKIVTASYELY
;
A
#
# COMPACT_ATOMS: atom_id res chain seq x y z
N MET A 1 4.33 -48.92 25.72
CA MET A 1 3.08 -48.18 26.01
C MET A 1 3.27 -46.77 25.48
N LYS A 2 2.41 -46.28 24.58
CA LYS A 2 2.47 -44.88 24.14
C LYS A 2 1.80 -44.03 25.21
N SER A 3 2.53 -43.10 25.80
CA SER A 3 1.98 -42.06 26.67
C SER A 3 1.02 -41.21 25.85
N ALA A 4 -0.27 -41.35 26.11
CA ALA A 4 -1.26 -40.42 25.59
C ALA A 4 -1.20 -39.14 26.43
N PHE A 5 -1.34 -38.00 25.75
CA PHE A 5 -1.44 -36.70 26.41
C PHE A 5 -2.66 -36.68 27.33
N SER A 6 -2.53 -36.11 28.54
CA SER A 6 -3.68 -35.97 29.44
C SER A 6 -4.66 -34.94 28.87
N LEU A 7 -5.96 -35.22 29.01
CA LEU A 7 -7.01 -34.28 28.62
C LEU A 7 -6.87 -32.94 29.36
N LEU A 8 -6.36 -32.97 30.61
CA LEU A 8 -6.08 -31.77 31.40
C LEU A 8 -4.91 -30.95 30.83
N GLU A 9 -3.83 -31.61 30.37
CA GLU A 9 -2.68 -30.94 29.76
C GLU A 9 -3.09 -30.24 28.46
N LEU A 10 -3.95 -30.88 27.67
CA LEU A 10 -4.46 -30.29 26.43
C LEU A 10 -5.29 -29.03 26.70
N ILE A 11 -6.18 -29.06 27.70
CA ILE A 11 -6.99 -27.89 28.08
C ILE A 11 -6.10 -26.74 28.55
N PHE A 12 -5.12 -27.03 29.42
CA PHE A 12 -4.22 -25.98 29.92
C PHE A 12 -3.38 -25.35 28.81
N ALA A 13 -2.89 -26.17 27.87
CA ALA A 13 -2.16 -25.68 26.70
C ALA A 13 -3.01 -24.75 25.84
N ILE A 14 -4.27 -25.11 25.55
CA ILE A 14 -5.18 -24.28 24.74
C ILE A 14 -5.51 -22.97 25.47
N VAL A 15 -5.74 -23.01 26.77
CA VAL A 15 -6.03 -21.80 27.58
C VAL A 15 -4.85 -20.84 27.55
N ILE A 16 -3.62 -21.32 27.74
CA ILE A 16 -2.41 -20.48 27.67
C ILE A 16 -2.26 -19.88 26.27
N LEU A 17 -2.40 -20.69 25.22
CA LEU A 17 -2.31 -20.21 23.83
C LEU A 17 -3.37 -19.15 23.54
N GLY A 18 -4.59 -19.31 24.07
CA GLY A 18 -5.67 -18.33 23.92
C GLY A 18 -5.33 -16.97 24.55
N ILE A 19 -4.78 -16.98 25.77
CA ILE A 19 -4.38 -15.74 26.46
C ILE A 19 -3.27 -15.04 25.67
N VAL A 20 -2.21 -15.77 25.29
CA VAL A 20 -1.09 -15.19 24.53
C VAL A 20 -1.55 -14.65 23.17
N ALA A 21 -2.38 -15.40 22.45
CA ALA A 21 -2.91 -15.01 21.16
C ALA A 21 -3.75 -13.72 21.22
N SER A 22 -4.52 -13.52 22.30
CA SER A 22 -5.36 -12.32 22.46
C SER A 22 -4.56 -11.01 22.46
N PHE A 23 -3.33 -11.03 22.98
CA PHE A 23 -2.42 -9.86 22.96
C PHE A 23 -1.54 -9.82 21.71
N ALA A 24 -1.05 -10.97 21.25
CA ALA A 24 -0.11 -11.05 20.13
C ALA A 24 -0.77 -10.74 18.78
N ILE A 25 -1.99 -11.23 18.53
CA ILE A 25 -2.67 -11.08 17.23
C ILE A 25 -2.94 -9.60 16.89
N PRO A 26 -3.54 -8.77 17.77
CA PRO A 26 -3.77 -7.36 17.46
C PRO A 26 -2.46 -6.63 17.16
N LYS A 27 -1.39 -6.90 17.93
CA LYS A 27 -0.10 -6.26 17.71
C LYS A 27 0.57 -6.69 16.41
N TYR A 28 0.40 -7.96 16.02
CA TYR A 28 0.89 -8.48 14.76
C TYR A 28 0.18 -7.82 13.57
N ILE A 29 -1.15 -7.71 13.60
CA ILE A 29 -1.93 -7.02 12.56
C ILE A 29 -1.50 -5.55 12.46
N ASP A 30 -1.38 -4.86 13.59
CA ASP A 30 -0.91 -3.48 13.66
C ASP A 30 0.46 -3.29 12.98
N THR A 31 1.40 -4.19 13.29
CA THR A 31 2.76 -4.17 12.72
C THR A 31 2.75 -4.47 11.22
N LYS A 32 1.93 -5.43 10.78
CA LYS A 32 1.77 -5.79 9.37
C LYS A 32 1.24 -4.61 8.55
N ASP A 33 0.22 -3.94 9.07
CA ASP A 33 -0.38 -2.77 8.43
C ASP A 33 0.64 -1.62 8.33
N SER A 34 1.38 -1.36 9.40
CA SER A 34 2.43 -0.31 9.40
C SER A 34 3.55 -0.61 8.40
N ALA A 35 3.93 -1.88 8.25
CA ALA A 35 4.89 -2.31 7.23
C ALA A 35 4.34 -2.12 5.81
N LEU A 36 3.07 -2.45 5.58
CA LEU A 36 2.40 -2.22 4.30
C LEU A 36 2.39 -0.72 3.94
N VAL A 37 2.04 0.16 4.87
CA VAL A 37 2.03 1.62 4.64
C VAL A 37 3.44 2.14 4.31
N SER A 38 4.48 1.63 4.97
CA SER A 38 5.88 2.00 4.67
C SER A 38 6.30 1.58 3.26
N THR A 39 5.90 0.38 2.83
CA THR A 39 6.13 -0.11 1.47
C THR A 39 5.39 0.75 0.45
N ILE A 40 4.10 1.02 0.67
CA ILE A 40 3.29 1.87 -0.21
C ILE A 40 3.92 3.26 -0.37
N LYS A 41 4.38 3.87 0.73
CA LYS A 41 5.07 5.17 0.68
C LYS A 41 6.33 5.15 -0.17
N ARG A 42 7.14 4.10 -0.03
CA ARG A 42 8.38 3.93 -0.79
C ARG A 42 8.09 3.72 -2.28
N ASP A 43 7.11 2.88 -2.58
CA ASP A 43 6.68 2.59 -3.94
C ASP A 43 6.16 3.86 -4.62
N LEU A 44 5.35 4.68 -3.94
CA LEU A 44 4.86 5.96 -4.48
C LEU A 44 6.00 6.93 -4.79
N ASN A 45 6.93 7.14 -3.86
CA ASN A 45 8.07 8.04 -4.08
C ASN A 45 8.93 7.58 -5.26
N THR A 46 9.14 6.27 -5.37
CA THR A 46 9.87 5.66 -6.49
C THR A 46 9.09 5.85 -7.78
N ALA A 47 7.78 5.61 -7.76
CA ALA A 47 6.92 5.72 -8.92
C ALA A 47 6.89 7.14 -9.48
N VAL A 48 6.67 8.15 -8.61
CA VAL A 48 6.69 9.56 -9.00
C VAL A 48 8.03 9.92 -9.63
N SER A 49 9.15 9.56 -8.99
CA SER A 49 10.49 9.89 -9.49
C SER A 49 10.80 9.20 -10.82
N SER A 50 10.40 7.95 -11.00
CA SER A 50 10.58 7.19 -12.23
C SER A 50 9.73 7.73 -13.37
N ILE A 51 8.47 8.08 -13.12
CA ILE A 51 7.57 8.68 -14.12
C ILE A 51 8.11 10.05 -14.55
N GLN A 52 8.55 10.89 -13.62
CA GLN A 52 9.22 12.16 -13.93
C GLN A 52 10.46 11.95 -14.80
N SER A 53 11.34 11.03 -14.42
CA SER A 53 12.58 10.75 -15.16
C SER A 53 12.30 10.19 -16.56
N TYR A 54 11.31 9.31 -16.69
CA TYR A 54 10.93 8.74 -17.97
C TYR A 54 10.31 9.78 -18.91
N TYR A 55 9.49 10.69 -18.36
CA TYR A 55 8.92 11.78 -19.15
C TYR A 55 10.01 12.70 -19.70
N LEU A 56 11.00 13.07 -18.89
CA LEU A 56 12.11 13.92 -19.35
C LEU A 56 12.92 13.32 -20.51
N LEU A 57 12.99 11.98 -20.59
CA LEU A 57 13.74 11.30 -21.64
C LEU A 57 12.90 11.02 -22.89
N ASN A 58 11.63 10.66 -22.73
CA ASN A 58 10.79 10.19 -23.84
C ASN A 58 9.73 11.20 -24.29
N GLN A 59 9.52 12.28 -23.52
CA GLN A 59 8.50 13.33 -23.72
C GLN A 59 7.06 12.80 -23.87
N LYS A 60 6.83 11.54 -23.50
CA LYS A 60 5.57 10.84 -23.68
C LYS A 60 5.43 9.75 -22.62
N ILE A 61 4.23 9.62 -22.08
CA ILE A 61 3.84 8.48 -21.25
C ILE A 61 2.43 8.07 -21.69
N GLU A 62 2.29 6.84 -22.18
CA GLU A 62 0.98 6.23 -22.47
C GLU A 62 0.55 5.30 -21.35
N LYS A 63 1.48 4.51 -20.82
CA LYS A 63 1.22 3.55 -19.75
C LYS A 63 2.23 3.65 -18.63
N ILE A 64 1.75 3.51 -17.39
CA ILE A 64 2.62 3.40 -16.21
C ILE A 64 3.48 2.12 -16.27
N SER A 65 2.97 1.05 -16.92
CA SER A 65 3.72 -0.21 -17.10
C SER A 65 5.00 -0.06 -17.92
N ASP A 66 5.09 0.95 -18.77
CA ASP A 66 6.28 1.19 -19.60
C ASP A 66 7.42 1.84 -18.79
N VAL A 67 7.08 2.36 -17.61
CA VAL A 67 7.99 3.05 -16.69
C VAL A 67 8.39 2.15 -15.53
N LEU A 68 7.46 1.35 -15.00
CA LEU A 68 7.59 0.66 -13.72
C LEU A 68 7.01 -0.75 -13.78
N THR A 69 7.75 -1.70 -13.22
CA THR A 69 7.22 -3.02 -12.85
C THR A 69 6.74 -2.98 -11.40
N ILE A 70 5.46 -3.26 -11.17
CA ILE A 70 4.81 -3.09 -9.87
C ILE A 70 4.42 -4.45 -9.29
N ASN A 71 4.47 -4.55 -7.97
CA ASN A 71 3.97 -5.73 -7.26
C ASN A 71 2.42 -5.69 -7.14
N GLU A 72 1.75 -6.54 -7.92
CA GLU A 72 0.29 -6.70 -7.95
C GLU A 72 -0.33 -7.23 -6.63
N THR A 73 0.50 -7.64 -5.67
CA THR A 73 0.03 -8.04 -4.33
C THR A 73 -0.57 -6.85 -3.58
N ASN A 74 0.05 -5.67 -3.72
CA ASN A 74 -0.32 -4.45 -2.98
C ASN A 74 -1.04 -3.41 -3.86
N TRP A 75 -0.89 -3.53 -5.18
CA TRP A 75 -1.27 -2.51 -6.14
C TRP A 75 -2.17 -3.08 -7.24
N ILE A 76 -3.05 -2.22 -7.75
CA ILE A 76 -3.89 -2.44 -8.91
C ILE A 76 -3.44 -1.44 -9.96
N LEU A 77 -2.85 -1.95 -11.04
CA LEU A 77 -2.37 -1.15 -12.15
C LEU A 77 -3.40 -1.12 -13.28
N THR A 78 -3.65 0.06 -13.81
CA THR A 78 -4.33 0.32 -15.08
C THR A 78 -3.41 1.20 -15.92
N ASP A 79 -3.74 1.41 -17.20
CA ASP A 79 -2.84 2.11 -18.14
C ASP A 79 -2.32 3.45 -17.56
N THR A 80 -3.20 4.30 -17.02
CA THR A 80 -2.83 5.63 -16.50
C THR A 80 -2.95 5.79 -14.98
N LYS A 81 -3.40 4.76 -14.27
CA LYS A 81 -3.70 4.84 -12.84
C LYS A 81 -3.19 3.64 -12.07
N LEU A 82 -2.54 3.93 -10.95
CA LEU A 82 -2.00 2.99 -9.99
C LEU A 82 -2.75 3.17 -8.67
N SER A 83 -3.59 2.22 -8.29
CA SER A 83 -4.38 2.28 -7.06
C SER A 83 -3.88 1.25 -6.06
N ASP A 84 -3.89 1.57 -4.77
CA ASP A 84 -3.62 0.54 -3.76
C ASP A 84 -4.81 -0.44 -3.67
N LYS A 85 -4.55 -1.66 -3.21
CA LYS A 85 -5.56 -2.73 -3.14
C LYS A 85 -6.69 -2.46 -2.13
N ASN A 86 -6.43 -1.63 -1.13
CA ASN A 86 -7.45 -1.19 -0.16
C ASN A 86 -8.22 0.04 -0.68
N LEU A 87 -7.86 0.56 -1.86
CA LEU A 87 -8.50 1.71 -2.51
C LEU A 87 -8.54 2.95 -1.60
N CYS A 88 -7.50 3.14 -0.80
CA CYS A 88 -7.25 4.28 0.07
C CYS A 88 -6.50 5.41 -0.64
N LEU A 89 -5.79 5.12 -1.73
CA LEU A 89 -5.05 6.08 -2.53
C LEU A 89 -4.89 5.61 -3.97
N PHE A 90 -4.61 6.56 -4.85
CA PHE A 90 -4.21 6.27 -6.21
C PHE A 90 -3.27 7.34 -6.74
N LEU A 91 -2.38 6.93 -7.64
CA LEU A 91 -1.56 7.78 -8.47
C LEU A 91 -2.14 7.75 -9.87
N GLU A 92 -2.39 8.91 -10.45
CA GLU A 92 -2.97 9.05 -11.78
C GLU A 92 -2.17 10.07 -12.59
N ILE A 93 -1.89 9.74 -13.84
CA ILE A 93 -1.27 10.66 -14.79
C ILE A 93 -2.40 11.43 -15.46
N LYS A 94 -2.49 12.73 -15.16
CA LYS A 94 -3.41 13.64 -15.86
C LYS A 94 -2.68 14.32 -17.00
N THR A 95 -3.37 14.41 -18.13
CA THR A 95 -2.95 15.25 -19.25
C THR A 95 -3.94 16.41 -19.31
N SER A 96 -3.46 17.65 -19.14
CA SER A 96 -4.30 18.82 -19.40
C SER A 96 -4.28 19.12 -20.90
N ASP A 97 -5.36 19.70 -21.43
CA ASP A 97 -5.57 19.98 -22.88
C ASP A 97 -4.52 20.94 -23.51
N SER A 98 -3.47 21.33 -22.78
CA SER A 98 -2.41 22.25 -23.18
C SER A 98 -1.01 21.63 -23.07
N ASP A 99 -0.85 20.36 -23.44
CA ASP A 99 0.40 19.56 -23.44
C ASP A 99 1.16 19.39 -22.10
N ASN A 100 0.76 20.13 -21.05
CA ASN A 100 1.31 19.95 -19.71
C ASN A 100 0.72 18.67 -19.07
N LYS A 101 1.58 17.70 -18.80
CA LYS A 101 1.24 16.48 -18.07
C LYS A 101 1.58 16.66 -16.60
N SER A 102 0.75 16.11 -15.71
CA SER A 102 1.01 16.11 -14.29
C SER A 102 0.72 14.74 -13.68
N ILE A 103 1.45 14.40 -12.63
CA ILE A 103 1.18 13.24 -11.78
C ILE A 103 0.40 13.74 -10.58
N GLU A 104 -0.83 13.26 -10.41
CA GLU A 104 -1.58 13.47 -9.18
C GLU A 104 -1.55 12.20 -8.33
N VAL A 105 -1.07 12.34 -7.10
CA VAL A 105 -1.30 11.38 -6.03
C VAL A 105 -2.51 11.85 -5.26
N VAL A 106 -3.56 11.05 -5.21
CA VAL A 106 -4.80 11.34 -4.49
C VAL A 106 -5.00 10.33 -3.38
N VAL A 107 -5.20 10.82 -2.16
CA VAL A 107 -5.53 9.98 -1.00
C VAL A 107 -7.02 10.13 -0.69
N ASP A 108 -7.72 9.01 -0.57
CA ASP A 108 -9.13 8.94 -0.21
C ASP A 108 -9.34 9.37 1.26
N THR A 109 -10.12 10.44 1.44
CA THR A 109 -10.44 11.01 2.75
C THR A 109 -11.75 10.49 3.34
N GLN A 110 -12.55 9.74 2.57
CA GLN A 110 -13.89 9.28 2.93
C GLN A 110 -13.86 7.86 3.52
N LYS A 111 -12.90 7.02 3.14
CA LYS A 111 -12.80 5.63 3.65
C LYS A 111 -12.05 5.54 4.97
N ASP A 112 -12.75 5.18 6.04
CA ASP A 112 -12.21 5.17 7.41
C ASP A 112 -11.75 3.80 7.93
N THR A 113 -11.25 2.93 7.05
CA THR A 113 -10.61 1.68 7.48
C THR A 113 -9.32 1.96 8.25
N THR A 114 -8.91 1.03 9.12
CA THR A 114 -7.69 1.16 9.94
C THR A 114 -6.45 1.44 9.09
N ILE A 115 -6.35 0.80 7.92
CA ILE A 115 -5.22 0.99 6.99
C ILE A 115 -5.25 2.36 6.31
N CYS A 116 -6.42 2.85 5.86
CA CYS A 116 -6.51 4.19 5.25
C CYS A 116 -6.16 5.29 6.25
N LYS A 117 -6.54 5.16 7.53
CA LYS A 117 -6.14 6.11 8.59
C LYS A 117 -4.62 6.14 8.78
N LYS A 118 -3.98 4.98 8.85
CA LYS A 118 -2.52 4.87 8.96
C LYS A 118 -1.79 5.46 7.75
N ILE A 119 -2.34 5.32 6.55
CA ILE A 119 -1.79 5.95 5.33
C ILE A 119 -1.76 7.49 5.48
N ARG A 120 -2.86 8.09 5.97
CA ARG A 120 -2.93 9.54 6.22
C ARG A 120 -1.95 9.96 7.31
N GLU A 121 -1.83 9.19 8.39
CA GLU A 121 -0.87 9.43 9.48
C GLU A 121 0.59 9.32 9.02
N ALA A 122 0.89 8.48 8.02
CA ALA A 122 2.21 8.33 7.45
C ALA A 122 2.69 9.52 6.60
N LYS A 123 1.91 10.61 6.56
CA LYS A 123 2.16 11.83 5.77
C LYS A 123 2.22 11.58 4.27
N ILE A 124 1.48 10.58 3.79
CA ILE A 124 1.18 10.46 2.36
C ILE A 124 0.01 11.41 2.13
N VAL A 125 0.29 12.54 1.50
CA VAL A 125 -0.70 13.60 1.24
C VAL A 125 -0.98 13.66 -0.26
N THR A 126 -2.18 14.13 -0.58
CA THR A 126 -2.52 14.45 -1.97
C THR A 126 -1.55 15.49 -2.49
N ALA A 127 -0.85 15.17 -3.58
CA ALA A 127 0.19 16.01 -4.15
C ALA A 127 0.09 15.94 -5.69
N SER A 128 0.27 17.09 -6.33
CA SER A 128 0.40 17.20 -7.79
C SER A 128 1.84 17.53 -8.13
N TYR A 129 2.41 16.81 -9.09
CA TYR A 129 3.75 17.01 -9.61
C TYR A 129 3.66 17.29 -11.10
N GLU A 130 4.07 18.49 -11.51
CA GLU A 130 4.17 18.84 -12.93
C GLU A 130 5.28 18.02 -13.61
N LEU A 131 4.98 17.53 -14.81
CA LEU A 131 5.92 16.89 -15.73
C LEU A 131 6.22 17.94 -16.80
N TYR A 132 7.14 18.84 -16.50
CA TYR A 132 7.58 19.93 -17.40
C TYR A 132 7.94 19.43 -18.79
#